data_AF-A0A7X6XZR0-F1
#
_entry.id   AF-A0A7X6XZR0-F1
#
_cell.length_a   1.000
_cell.length_b   1.000
_cell.length_c   1.000
_cell.angle_alpha   90.00
_cell.angle_beta   90.00
_cell.angle_gamma   90.00
#
_symmetry.space_group_name_H-M   'P 1'
#
loop_
_entity.id
_entity.type
_entity.pdbx_description
1 polymer ?
#
loop_
_entity_poly.entity_id
_entity_poly.type
_entity_poly.pdbx_seq_one_letter_code
_entity_poly.pdbx_strand_id
1 'polypeptide(L)'
;MLGTIVNSIAIIIGGFIGIILKKGIKENYRNTIMDGIALSVIIIGITGGIKSENVILVVVSIVIGSMIGEYAKIEKRLDKTGDNLQSRFGKSDSQFSKAFVTASLIYCVGAMAIV
;
A
#
# COMPACT_ATOMS: atom_id res chain seq x y z
N MET A 1 19.04 1.68 3.32
CA MET A 1 18.52 2.67 4.31
C MET A 1 18.34 4.06 3.73
N LEU A 2 19.35 4.68 3.10
CA LEU A 2 19.19 6.04 2.55
C LEU A 2 18.09 6.11 1.46
N GLY A 3 18.00 5.08 0.60
CA GLY A 3 16.90 4.93 -0.37
C GLY A 3 15.51 4.86 0.28
N THR A 4 15.33 4.07 1.34
CA THR A 4 14.07 3.94 2.08
C THR A 4 13.63 5.27 2.73
N ILE A 5 14.58 6.04 3.26
CA ILE A 5 14.32 7.37 3.83
C ILE A 5 13.87 8.34 2.73
N VAL A 6 14.60 8.39 1.62
CA VAL A 6 14.25 9.24 0.47
C VAL A 6 12.88 8.86 -0.09
N ASN A 7 12.59 7.57 -0.24
CA ASN A 7 11.29 7.08 -0.69
C ASN A 7 10.16 7.52 0.26
N SER A 8 10.35 7.34 1.57
CA SER A 8 9.38 7.76 2.58
C SER A 8 9.09 9.26 2.51
N ILE A 9 10.13 10.09 2.38
CA ILE A 9 10.00 11.55 2.21
C ILE A 9 9.26 11.87 0.90
N ALA A 10 9.59 11.19 -0.19
CA ALA A 10 8.92 11.39 -1.48
C ALA A 10 7.43 11.04 -1.42
N ILE A 11 7.05 9.95 -0.74
CA ILE A 11 5.65 9.57 -0.52
C ILE A 11 4.92 10.65 0.29
N ILE A 12 5.54 11.16 1.36
CA ILE A 12 4.96 12.22 2.19
C ILE A 12 4.73 13.49 1.34
N ILE A 13 5.76 13.97 0.66
CA ILE A 13 5.69 15.19 -0.17
C ILE A 13 4.67 15.00 -1.31
N GLY A 14 4.74 13.88 -2.01
CA GLY A 14 3.81 13.54 -3.09
C GLY A 14 2.36 13.44 -2.60
N GLY A 15 2.13 12.89 -1.42
CA GLY A 15 0.83 12.84 -0.76
C GLY A 15 0.27 14.24 -0.47
N PHE A 16 1.10 15.13 0.11
CA PHE A 16 0.71 16.52 0.35
C PHE A 16 0.38 17.28 -0.94
N ILE A 17 1.22 17.15 -1.97
CA ILE A 17 0.98 17.74 -3.29
C ILE A 17 -0.32 17.17 -3.87
N GLY A 18 -0.55 15.86 -3.76
CA GLY A 18 -1.78 15.20 -4.21
C GLY A 18 -3.04 15.73 -3.53
N ILE A 19 -2.98 16.09 -2.24
CA ILE A 19 -4.11 16.72 -1.53
C ILE A 19 -4.43 18.10 -2.10
N ILE A 20 -3.41 18.89 -2.44
CA ILE A 20 -3.59 20.23 -3.03
C ILE A 20 -4.19 20.11 -4.45
N LEU A 21 -3.69 19.16 -5.25
CA LEU A 21 -4.12 18.96 -6.64
C LEU A 21 -5.44 18.19 -6.78
N LYS A 22 -5.88 17.47 -5.73
CA LYS A 22 -7.12 16.66 -5.72
C LYS A 22 -8.34 17.37 -6.32
N LYS A 23 -8.51 18.67 -6.06
CA LYS A 23 -9.68 19.43 -6.55
C LYS A 23 -9.71 19.58 -8.08
N GLY A 24 -8.59 19.44 -8.77
CA GLY A 24 -8.48 19.59 -10.23
C GLY A 24 -8.56 18.29 -11.03
N ILE A 25 -8.50 17.11 -10.38
CA ILE A 25 -8.43 15.82 -11.06
C ILE A 25 -9.83 15.22 -11.16
N LYS A 26 -10.31 14.97 -12.40
CA LYS A 26 -11.60 14.27 -12.60
C LYS A 26 -11.49 12.80 -12.18
N GLU A 27 -12.60 12.23 -11.71
CA GLU A 27 -12.65 10.84 -11.21
C GLU A 27 -12.15 9.82 -12.25
N ASN A 28 -12.43 10.06 -13.53
CA ASN A 28 -11.99 9.18 -14.63
C ASN A 28 -10.46 9.07 -14.68
N TYR A 29 -9.74 10.19 -14.51
CA TYR A 29 -8.28 10.19 -14.48
C TYR A 29 -7.75 9.45 -13.25
N ARG A 30 -8.41 9.62 -12.10
CA ARG A 30 -8.06 8.89 -10.88
C ARG A 30 -8.15 7.38 -11.11
N ASN A 31 -9.24 6.91 -11.70
CA ASN A 31 -9.42 5.49 -11.99
C ASN A 31 -8.35 4.97 -12.96
N THR A 32 -8.10 5.66 -14.07
CA THR A 32 -7.04 5.27 -15.02
C THR A 32 -5.65 5.24 -14.36
N ILE A 33 -5.34 6.20 -13.49
CA ILE A 33 -4.07 6.21 -12.75
C ILE A 33 -3.99 5.01 -11.81
N MET A 34 -5.06 4.71 -11.07
CA MET A 34 -5.10 3.56 -10.16
C MET A 34 -4.96 2.23 -10.89
N ASP A 35 -5.62 2.07 -12.04
CA ASP A 35 -5.50 0.88 -12.88
C ASP A 35 -4.08 0.71 -13.41
N GLY A 36 -3.44 1.81 -13.84
CA GLY A 36 -2.04 1.82 -14.26
C GLY A 36 -1.07 1.43 -13.13
N ILE A 37 -1.32 1.92 -11.92
CA ILE A 37 -0.54 1.52 -10.72
C ILE A 37 -0.73 0.03 -10.44
N ALA A 38 -1.96 -0.48 -10.48
CA ALA A 38 -2.25 -1.90 -10.24
C ALA A 38 -1.53 -2.81 -11.27
N LEU A 39 -1.60 -2.47 -12.55
CA LEU A 39 -0.87 -3.17 -13.62
C LEU A 39 0.65 -3.15 -13.39
N SER A 40 1.19 -2.00 -12.97
CA SER A 40 2.61 -1.87 -12.66
C SER A 40 3.03 -2.77 -11.49
N VAL A 41 2.21 -2.86 -10.44
CA VAL A 41 2.47 -3.76 -9.29
C VAL A 41 2.49 -5.22 -9.73
N ILE A 42 1.59 -5.64 -10.61
CA ILE A 42 1.59 -7.00 -11.18
C ILE A 42 2.91 -7.28 -11.91
N ILE A 43 3.34 -6.37 -12.78
CA ILE A 43 4.59 -6.51 -13.54
C ILE A 43 5.79 -6.62 -12.60
N ILE A 44 5.85 -5.77 -11.57
CA ILE A 44 6.93 -5.79 -10.58
C ILE A 44 6.94 -7.12 -9.81
N GLY A 45 5.77 -7.61 -9.38
CA GLY A 45 5.64 -8.88 -8.68
C GLY A 45 6.10 -10.08 -9.53
N ILE A 46 5.67 -10.14 -10.80
CA ILE A 46 6.09 -11.19 -11.73
C ILE A 46 7.61 -11.13 -11.94
N THR A 47 8.15 -9.94 -12.22
CA THR A 47 9.58 -9.76 -12.48
C THR A 47 10.42 -10.11 -11.25
N GLY A 48 9.97 -9.73 -10.04
CA GLY A 48 10.62 -10.09 -8.78
C GLY A 48 10.58 -11.59 -8.50
N GLY A 49 9.45 -12.25 -8.79
CA GLY A 49 9.30 -13.69 -8.67
C GLY A 49 10.20 -14.47 -9.63
N ILE A 50 10.30 -14.05 -10.90
CA ILE A 50 11.17 -14.69 -11.90
C ILE A 50 12.65 -14.51 -11.55
N LYS A 51 13.05 -13.36 -11.01
CA LYS A 51 14.43 -13.11 -10.57
C LYS A 51 14.84 -13.90 -9.32
N SER A 52 13.90 -14.55 -8.62
CA SER A 52 14.19 -15.29 -7.40
C SER A 52 14.92 -16.60 -7.70
N GLU A 53 16.15 -16.73 -7.21
CA GLU A 53 16.96 -17.94 -7.35
C GLU A 53 16.40 -19.15 -6.58
N ASN A 54 15.61 -18.91 -5.53
CA ASN A 54 15.04 -19.95 -4.67
C ASN A 54 13.52 -19.79 -4.49
N VAL A 55 12.75 -20.12 -5.55
CA VAL A 55 11.27 -20.03 -5.55
C VAL A 55 10.63 -20.82 -4.40
N ILE A 56 11.17 -21.99 -4.04
CA ILE A 56 10.66 -22.80 -2.91
C ILE A 56 10.74 -22.02 -1.60
N LEU A 57 11.85 -21.30 -1.35
CA LEU A 57 12.02 -20.51 -0.12
C LEU A 57 11.02 -19.36 -0.08
N VAL A 58 10.74 -18.72 -1.22
CA VAL A 58 9.72 -17.68 -1.34
C VAL A 58 8.34 -18.25 -0.98
N VAL A 59 7.96 -19.39 -1.55
CA VAL A 59 6.68 -20.06 -1.26
C VAL A 59 6.55 -20.39 0.23
N VAL A 60 7.58 -21.02 0.81
CA VAL A 60 7.59 -21.36 2.25
C VAL A 60 7.47 -20.10 3.12
N SER A 61 8.18 -19.03 2.77
CA SER A 61 8.13 -17.76 3.49
C SER A 61 6.75 -17.12 3.43
N ILE A 62 6.07 -17.18 2.27
CA ILE A 62 4.70 -16.68 2.11
C ILE A 62 3.73 -17.50 2.96
N VAL A 63 3.84 -18.84 2.93
CA VAL A 63 2.97 -19.71 3.72
C VAL A 63 3.14 -19.47 5.22
N ILE A 64 4.38 -19.50 5.72
CA ILE A 64 4.65 -19.28 7.15
C ILE A 64 4.25 -17.86 7.56
N GLY A 65 4.63 -16.85 6.76
CA GLY A 65 4.30 -15.45 7.02
C GLY A 65 2.79 -15.18 7.04
N SER A 66 2.03 -15.78 6.11
CA SER A 66 0.57 -15.64 6.06
C SER A 66 -0.11 -16.34 7.25
N MET A 67 0.35 -17.52 7.66
CA MET A 67 -0.15 -18.18 8.87
C MET A 67 0.10 -17.35 10.13
N ILE A 68 1.31 -16.82 10.29
CA ILE A 68 1.66 -15.95 11.41
C ILE A 68 0.82 -14.66 11.38
N GLY A 69 0.67 -14.05 10.20
CA GLY A 69 -0.11 -12.83 10.01
C GLY A 69 -1.59 -13.02 10.32
N GLU A 70 -2.18 -14.13 9.89
CA GLU A 70 -3.58 -14.49 10.16
C GLU A 70 -3.79 -14.76 11.65
N TYR A 71 -2.89 -15.52 12.29
CA TYR A 71 -2.95 -15.75 13.72
C TYR A 71 -2.83 -14.45 14.53
N ALA A 72 -1.92 -13.55 14.12
CA ALA A 72 -1.76 -12.23 14.72
C ALA A 72 -2.92 -11.26 14.37
N LYS A 73 -3.80 -11.64 13.44
CA LYS A 73 -4.93 -10.85 12.94
C LYS A 73 -4.49 -9.48 12.43
N ILE A 74 -3.41 -9.44 11.64
CA ILE A 74 -2.79 -8.19 11.16
C ILE A 74 -3.81 -7.33 10.40
N GLU A 75 -4.58 -7.93 9.48
CA GLU A 75 -5.60 -7.23 8.70
C GLU A 75 -6.66 -6.57 9.61
N LYS A 76 -7.24 -7.33 10.54
CA LYS A 76 -8.24 -6.81 11.50
C LYS A 76 -7.69 -5.68 12.38
N ARG A 77 -6.40 -5.74 12.74
CA ARG A 77 -5.74 -4.66 13.51
C ARG A 77 -5.52 -3.42 12.65
N LEU A 78 -5.18 -3.60 11.37
CA LEU A 78 -5.02 -2.50 10.43
C LEU A 78 -6.35 -1.80 10.18
N ASP A 79 -7.42 -2.55 9.95
CA ASP A 79 -8.79 -2.02 9.81
C ASP A 79 -9.23 -1.24 11.05
N LYS A 80 -9.09 -1.86 12.23
CA LYS A 80 -9.42 -1.20 13.51
C LYS A 80 -8.62 0.08 13.72
N THR A 81 -7.35 0.11 13.29
CA THR A 81 -6.53 1.31 13.35
C THR A 81 -7.04 2.39 12.39
N GLY A 82 -7.41 2.00 11.17
CA GLY A 82 -8.06 2.89 10.20
C GLY A 82 -9.35 3.48 10.72
N ASP A 83 -10.20 2.67 11.35
CA ASP A 83 -11.47 3.10 11.95
C ASP A 83 -11.27 4.03 13.14
N ASN A 84 -10.31 3.71 14.01
CA ASN A 84 -9.93 4.58 15.12
C ASN A 84 -9.43 5.94 14.62
N LEU A 85 -8.61 5.97 13.57
CA LEU A 85 -8.14 7.22 12.96
C LEU A 85 -9.28 7.97 12.28
N GLN A 86 -10.19 7.27 11.60
CA GLN A 86 -11.38 7.86 11.01
C GLN A 86 -12.29 8.50 12.07
N SER A 87 -12.47 7.88 13.23
CA SER A 87 -13.26 8.45 14.32
C SER A 87 -12.67 9.75 14.88
N ARG A 88 -11.35 9.93 14.79
CA ARG A 88 -10.62 11.10 15.32
C ARG A 88 -10.41 12.20 14.29
N PHE A 89 -10.14 11.83 13.04
CA PHE A 89 -9.70 12.74 11.98
C PHE A 89 -10.65 12.78 10.77
N GLY A 90 -11.56 11.81 10.67
CA GLY A 90 -12.54 11.72 9.62
C GLY A 90 -13.72 12.66 9.83
N LYS A 91 -14.35 13.07 8.72
CA LYS A 91 -15.67 13.72 8.73
C LYS A 91 -16.74 12.65 8.61
N SER A 92 -17.99 13.01 8.92
CA SER A 92 -19.17 12.13 9.04
C SER A 92 -19.44 11.18 7.85
N ASP A 93 -18.81 11.44 6.70
CA ASP A 93 -18.98 10.67 5.45
C ASP A 93 -17.64 10.38 4.74
N SER A 94 -16.54 10.31 5.50
CA SER A 94 -15.19 10.18 4.93
C SER A 94 -14.82 8.71 4.66
N GLN A 95 -14.28 8.41 3.47
CA GLN A 95 -13.63 7.12 3.18
C GLN A 95 -12.20 7.03 3.77
N PHE A 96 -11.98 7.62 4.94
CA PHE A 96 -10.65 7.77 5.53
C PHE A 96 -10.02 6.41 5.87
N SER A 97 -10.76 5.54 6.56
CA SER A 97 -10.27 4.20 6.95
C SER A 97 -9.85 3.39 5.71
N LYS A 98 -10.73 3.32 4.70
CA LYS A 98 -10.44 2.63 3.43
C LYS A 98 -9.21 3.20 2.72
N ALA A 99 -9.07 4.53 2.66
CA ALA A 99 -7.91 5.17 2.04
C ALA A 99 -6.61 4.89 2.82
N PHE A 100 -6.67 4.90 4.15
CA PHE A 100 -5.53 4.57 5.01
C PHE A 100 -5.06 3.12 4.83
N VAL A 101 -5.98 2.16 4.87
CA VAL A 101 -5.68 0.73 4.66
C VAL A 101 -5.10 0.52 3.26
N THR A 102 -5.76 1.07 2.23
CA THR A 102 -5.32 0.95 0.83
C THR A 102 -3.91 1.53 0.63
N ALA A 103 -3.65 2.74 1.13
CA ALA A 103 -2.34 3.36 1.01
C ALA A 103 -1.25 2.58 1.77
N SER A 104 -1.56 2.10 2.97
CA SER A 104 -0.61 1.30 3.78
C SER A 104 -0.23 0.01 3.06
N LEU A 105 -1.19 -0.69 2.45
CA LEU A 105 -0.92 -1.91 1.70
C LEU A 105 -0.09 -1.63 0.44
N ILE A 106 -0.42 -0.59 -0.32
CA ILE A 106 0.30 -0.24 -1.54
C ILE A 106 1.75 0.17 -1.25
N TYR A 107 1.98 1.03 -0.25
CA TYR A 107 3.29 1.65 -0.03
C TYR A 107 4.16 0.97 1.02
N CYS A 108 3.59 0.31 2.03
CA CYS A 108 4.37 -0.33 3.10
C CYS A 108 4.52 -1.84 2.90
N VAL A 109 3.57 -2.49 2.23
CA VAL A 109 3.58 -3.95 2.00
C VAL A 109 3.91 -4.29 0.55
N GLY A 110 3.54 -3.41 -0.40
CA GLY A 110 3.71 -3.64 -1.83
C GLY A 110 5.15 -3.91 -2.26
N ALA A 111 5.32 -4.49 -3.45
CA ALA A 111 6.61 -4.93 -3.99
C ALA A 111 7.67 -3.80 -4.11
N MET A 112 7.26 -2.53 -4.11
CA MET A 112 8.18 -1.36 -4.09
C MET A 112 8.68 -0.97 -2.69
N ALA A 113 8.16 -1.56 -1.61
CA ALA A 113 8.60 -1.26 -0.24
C ALA A 113 9.95 -1.92 0.11
N ILE A 114 10.34 -2.97 -0.63
CA ILE A 114 11.53 -3.79 -0.41
C ILE A 114 12.66 -3.40 -1.38
N VAL A 115 12.90 -2.09 -1.55
CA VAL A 115 13.98 -1.56 -2.42
C VAL A 115 14.87 -0.57 -1.66
#